data_AF-A0A1Y0H258-F1
#
_entry.id   AF-A0A1Y0H258-F1
#
_cell.length_a   1.000
_cell.length_b   1.000
_cell.length_c   1.000
_cell.angle_alpha   90.00
_cell.angle_beta   90.00
_cell.angle_gamma   90.00
#
_symmetry.space_group_name_H-M   'P 1'
#
loop_
_entity.id
_entity.type
_entity.pdbx_description
1 polymer ?
#
loop_
_entity_poly.entity_id
_entity_poly.type
_entity_poly.pdbx_seq_one_letter_code
_entity_poly.pdbx_strand_id
1 'polypeptide(L)'
;MKRSITTKLKNIFNYLGIAAETADRLISHRQSKWIRNTKQDSVIIFVHGFLSKGEKAWSTRTSNWFTIIQNDPELNHCDIFQAEWYTTSLSGSYDLEDAAKSLLTELATPQLPHRSVWEYPNIVMVGHSMGGIVIRKVLIEHPEIISKSTVKLLSLSTPATGVNLINHLLKWKWLPRNAMLQELQPTNEELTEVHKQFQILVENPANKLSGIELYESHLVAPKHPSLEKVYATLGQPEPLVPVSTQGNYFGPAVEVLDSDHRSISRPTSSESATHQFLKSLVFGKTYHQTRTL
;
A
#
# COMPACT_ATOMS: atom_id res chain seq x y z
N MET A 1 -17.84 9.57 25.78
CA MET A 1 -16.67 8.67 25.88
C MET A 1 -16.12 8.25 24.50
N LYS A 2 -16.92 7.68 23.58
CA LYS A 2 -16.48 7.25 22.22
C LYS A 2 -15.77 8.35 21.39
N ARG A 3 -16.31 9.58 21.32
CA ARG A 3 -15.67 10.73 20.64
C ARG A 3 -14.27 11.10 21.16
N SER A 4 -13.97 10.81 22.43
CA SER A 4 -12.65 11.11 23.03
C SER A 4 -11.58 10.13 22.56
N ILE A 5 -11.92 8.84 22.43
CA ILE A 5 -11.01 7.77 21.99
C ILE A 5 -10.70 7.90 20.49
N THR A 6 -11.71 8.16 19.65
CA THR A 6 -11.53 8.31 18.21
C THR A 6 -10.65 9.52 17.86
N THR A 7 -10.80 10.62 18.60
CA THR A 7 -9.95 11.81 18.45
C THR A 7 -8.50 11.53 18.87
N LYS A 8 -8.29 10.82 19.99
CA LYS A 8 -6.93 10.42 20.43
C LYS A 8 -6.25 9.52 19.40
N LEU A 9 -6.96 8.50 18.90
CA LEU A 9 -6.45 7.61 17.85
C LEU A 9 -6.02 8.38 16.60
N LYS A 10 -6.91 9.25 16.13
CA LYS A 10 -6.63 10.10 14.97
C LYS A 10 -5.37 10.93 15.17
N ASN A 11 -5.17 11.53 16.34
CA ASN A 11 -3.97 12.33 16.60
C ASN A 11 -2.69 11.50 16.58
N ILE A 12 -2.71 10.31 17.18
CA ILE A 12 -1.57 9.38 17.16
C ILE A 12 -1.26 8.93 15.74
N PHE A 13 -2.25 8.45 14.99
CA PHE A 13 -2.03 8.02 13.61
C PHE A 13 -1.56 9.17 12.72
N ASN A 14 -2.13 10.37 12.85
CA ASN A 14 -1.66 11.54 12.10
C ASN A 14 -0.21 11.92 12.44
N TYR A 15 0.20 11.78 13.70
CA TYR A 15 1.58 12.00 14.13
C TYR A 15 2.53 10.98 13.48
N LEU A 16 2.10 9.72 13.38
CA LEU A 16 2.83 8.63 12.72
C LEU A 16 2.78 8.69 11.18
N GLY A 17 2.30 9.79 10.62
CA GLY A 17 2.16 9.91 9.18
C GLY A 17 1.10 8.98 8.58
N ILE A 18 0.20 8.38 9.37
CA ILE A 18 -0.94 7.57 8.89
C ILE A 18 -2.16 8.49 8.76
N ALA A 19 -2.78 8.51 7.58
CA ALA A 19 -4.00 9.31 7.36
C ALA A 19 -5.20 8.64 8.04
N ALA A 20 -5.42 8.90 9.33
CA ALA A 20 -6.61 8.43 10.02
C ALA A 20 -7.74 9.48 9.97
N GLU A 21 -8.85 9.14 9.32
CA GLU A 21 -10.09 9.89 9.49
C GLU A 21 -10.82 9.40 10.75
N THR A 22 -11.30 10.33 11.59
CA THR A 22 -12.07 10.03 12.81
C THR A 22 -13.26 9.15 12.45
N ALA A 23 -13.33 7.96 13.04
CA ALA A 23 -14.51 7.10 13.03
C ALA A 23 -15.75 7.89 13.48
N ASP A 24 -16.85 7.70 12.74
CA ASP A 24 -18.26 8.10 13.00
C ASP A 24 -18.97 8.99 11.97
N ARG A 25 -18.49 9.11 10.72
CA ARG A 25 -19.39 9.49 9.62
C ARG A 25 -19.40 8.44 8.53
N LEU A 26 -20.27 7.46 8.77
CA LEU A 26 -20.74 6.41 7.88
C LEU A 26 -19.63 5.47 7.39
N ILE A 27 -19.85 4.18 7.64
CA ILE A 27 -19.36 3.12 6.79
C ILE A 27 -19.85 3.47 5.39
N SER A 28 -19.11 4.27 4.63
CA SER A 28 -19.24 4.16 3.19
C SER A 28 -18.42 2.93 2.87
N HIS A 29 -19.10 1.79 2.68
CA HIS A 29 -18.70 0.86 1.65
C HIS A 29 -18.53 1.69 0.37
N ARG A 30 -17.36 2.33 0.21
CA ARG A 30 -16.99 2.86 -1.09
C ARG A 30 -16.76 1.63 -1.91
N GLN A 31 -17.48 1.56 -3.02
CA GLN A 31 -17.28 0.48 -3.96
C GLN A 31 -15.95 0.75 -4.65
N SER A 32 -15.21 -0.32 -4.90
CA SER A 32 -14.12 -0.28 -5.86
C SER A 32 -14.62 0.30 -7.18
N LYS A 33 -13.75 0.94 -7.96
CA LYS A 33 -14.18 1.54 -9.23
C LYS A 33 -13.09 1.52 -10.29
N TRP A 34 -13.55 1.45 -11.53
CA TRP A 34 -12.72 1.76 -12.68
C TRP A 34 -12.48 3.27 -12.77
N ILE A 35 -11.20 3.66 -12.87
CA ILE A 35 -10.81 5.03 -13.21
C ILE A 35 -10.63 5.16 -14.73
N ARG A 36 -10.09 4.11 -15.35
CA ARG A 36 -10.00 3.94 -16.80
C ARG A 36 -10.28 2.47 -17.13
N ASN A 37 -11.24 2.23 -18.01
CA ASN A 37 -11.57 0.89 -18.51
C ASN A 37 -11.88 0.96 -20.00
N THR A 38 -10.81 0.84 -20.78
CA THR A 38 -10.78 0.92 -22.24
C THR A 38 -10.55 -0.46 -22.87
N LYS A 39 -10.62 -1.54 -22.08
CA LYS A 39 -10.42 -2.94 -22.47
C LYS A 39 -9.01 -3.23 -22.98
N GLN A 40 -8.02 -2.69 -22.28
CA GLN A 40 -6.61 -2.95 -22.56
C GLN A 40 -6.19 -4.34 -22.06
N ASP A 41 -5.05 -4.84 -22.49
CA ASP A 41 -4.48 -6.10 -21.98
C ASP A 41 -3.76 -5.95 -20.63
N SER A 42 -3.55 -4.71 -20.16
CA SER A 42 -2.90 -4.42 -18.89
C SER A 42 -3.82 -3.65 -17.97
N VAL A 43 -3.79 -3.94 -16.67
CA VAL A 43 -4.48 -3.18 -15.63
C VAL A 43 -3.53 -2.82 -14.49
N ILE A 44 -3.63 -1.58 -14.02
CA ILE A 44 -2.97 -1.11 -12.80
C ILE A 44 -4.03 -1.03 -11.70
N ILE A 45 -3.84 -1.80 -10.63
CA ILE A 45 -4.75 -1.94 -9.50
C ILE A 45 -4.14 -1.24 -8.29
N PHE A 46 -4.88 -0.34 -7.68
CA PHE A 46 -4.46 0.40 -6.50
C PHE A 46 -5.14 -0.15 -5.25
N VAL A 47 -4.36 -0.66 -4.29
CA VAL A 47 -4.83 -1.24 -3.03
C VAL A 47 -4.27 -0.44 -1.85
N HIS A 48 -5.16 0.29 -1.17
CA HIS A 48 -4.77 1.22 -0.11
C HIS A 48 -4.41 0.50 1.20
N GLY A 49 -3.72 1.21 2.10
CA GLY A 49 -3.37 0.70 3.43
C GLY A 49 -4.47 0.84 4.49
N PHE A 50 -4.14 0.37 5.70
CA PHE A 50 -4.97 0.44 6.90
C PHE A 50 -5.41 1.88 7.22
N LEU A 51 -6.70 2.07 7.54
CA LEU A 51 -7.36 3.38 7.80
C LEU A 51 -7.33 4.41 6.66
N SER A 52 -6.75 4.07 5.52
CA SER A 52 -6.86 4.86 4.30
C SER A 52 -8.12 4.47 3.53
N LYS A 53 -8.43 5.22 2.47
CA LYS A 53 -9.57 4.94 1.59
C LYS A 53 -9.51 5.74 0.30
N GLY A 54 -10.17 5.24 -0.73
CA GLY A 54 -10.53 6.07 -1.85
C GLY A 54 -9.35 6.61 -2.65
N GLU A 55 -9.68 7.62 -3.44
CA GLU A 55 -8.70 8.50 -4.07
C GLU A 55 -7.81 9.24 -3.06
N LYS A 56 -8.24 9.40 -1.80
CA LYS A 56 -7.45 10.09 -0.77
C LYS A 56 -6.18 9.33 -0.40
N ALA A 57 -6.16 8.02 -0.58
CA ALA A 57 -4.93 7.25 -0.43
C ALA A 57 -3.86 7.72 -1.44
N TRP A 58 -4.29 8.13 -2.63
CA TRP A 58 -3.47 8.33 -3.83
C TRP A 58 -3.40 9.78 -4.30
N SER A 59 -3.84 10.73 -3.47
CA SER A 59 -3.90 12.15 -3.83
C SER A 59 -3.40 13.05 -2.71
N THR A 60 -2.86 14.19 -3.11
CA THR A 60 -2.63 15.36 -2.26
C THR A 60 -3.75 16.37 -2.49
N ARG A 61 -3.62 17.58 -1.90
CA ARG A 61 -4.55 18.67 -2.18
C ARG A 61 -4.49 19.15 -3.63
N THR A 62 -3.36 18.98 -4.30
CA THR A 62 -3.07 19.58 -5.62
C THR A 62 -2.73 18.55 -6.70
N SER A 63 -2.61 17.27 -6.33
CA SER A 63 -2.24 16.18 -7.25
C SER A 63 -3.08 14.94 -6.97
N ASN A 64 -3.39 14.18 -8.02
CA ASN A 64 -4.03 12.89 -7.95
C ASN A 64 -3.26 11.92 -8.84
N TRP A 65 -2.79 10.79 -8.29
CA TRP A 65 -1.97 9.85 -9.04
C TRP A 65 -2.70 9.24 -10.23
N PHE A 66 -4.02 9.02 -10.11
CA PHE A 66 -4.80 8.54 -11.25
C PHE A 66 -4.79 9.54 -12.41
N THR A 67 -4.92 10.83 -12.13
CA THR A 67 -4.82 11.88 -13.15
C THR A 67 -3.42 11.94 -13.76
N ILE A 68 -2.37 11.77 -12.94
CA ILE A 68 -0.99 11.68 -13.46
C ILE A 68 -0.86 10.51 -14.45
N ILE A 69 -1.37 9.33 -14.10
CA ILE A 69 -1.30 8.14 -14.96
C ILE A 69 -2.16 8.30 -16.22
N GLN A 70 -3.35 8.91 -16.11
CA GLN A 70 -4.22 9.17 -17.26
C GLN A 70 -3.60 10.15 -18.25
N ASN A 71 -2.75 11.06 -17.77
CA ASN A 71 -2.06 12.05 -18.59
C ASN A 71 -0.66 11.60 -19.04
N ASP A 72 -0.14 10.46 -18.54
CA ASP A 72 1.14 9.91 -18.97
C ASP A 72 0.95 9.11 -20.28
N PRO A 73 1.51 9.56 -21.42
CA PRO A 73 1.33 8.90 -22.70
C PRO A 73 1.87 7.47 -22.74
N GLU A 74 2.92 7.18 -21.96
CA GLU A 74 3.49 5.83 -21.90
C GLU A 74 2.47 4.88 -21.27
N LEU A 75 1.71 5.29 -20.26
CA LEU A 75 0.75 4.42 -19.55
C LEU A 75 -0.64 4.37 -20.17
N ASN A 76 -0.88 4.96 -21.34
CA ASN A 76 -2.21 4.98 -21.99
C ASN A 76 -2.78 3.61 -22.36
N HIS A 77 -1.92 2.59 -22.47
CA HIS A 77 -2.27 1.21 -22.78
C HIS A 77 -2.61 0.37 -21.53
N CYS A 78 -2.76 0.99 -20.36
CA CYS A 78 -3.16 0.30 -19.12
C CYS A 78 -4.53 0.78 -18.66
N ASP A 79 -5.44 -0.13 -18.32
CA ASP A 79 -6.62 0.22 -17.54
C ASP A 79 -6.23 0.49 -16.08
N ILE A 80 -7.09 1.22 -15.36
CA ILE A 80 -6.81 1.67 -13.99
C ILE A 80 -7.99 1.31 -13.11
N PHE A 81 -7.72 0.53 -12.07
CA PHE A 81 -8.69 0.10 -11.08
C PHE A 81 -8.30 0.58 -9.69
N GLN A 82 -9.25 1.19 -8.98
CA GLN A 82 -9.10 1.55 -7.59
C GLN A 82 -9.88 0.55 -6.75
N ALA A 83 -9.17 -0.29 -5.99
CA ALA A 83 -9.78 -1.25 -5.10
C ALA A 83 -10.08 -0.63 -3.74
N GLU A 84 -11.23 -0.97 -3.18
CA GLU A 84 -11.61 -0.68 -1.80
C GLU A 84 -11.72 -2.00 -1.03
N TRP A 85 -11.37 -1.97 0.24
CA TRP A 85 -11.58 -3.09 1.16
C TRP A 85 -11.86 -2.54 2.57
N TYR A 86 -12.52 -3.33 3.40
CA TYR A 86 -12.97 -2.84 4.70
C TYR A 86 -11.80 -2.64 5.67
N THR A 87 -11.58 -1.39 6.09
CA THR A 87 -10.60 -1.07 7.13
C THR A 87 -11.10 0.05 8.03
N THR A 88 -11.18 -0.20 9.35
CA THR A 88 -11.53 0.82 10.34
C THR A 88 -10.80 0.59 11.66
N SER A 89 -10.66 1.63 12.48
CA SER A 89 -10.02 1.51 13.80
C SER A 89 -10.87 0.73 14.80
N LEU A 90 -12.12 0.42 14.43
CA LEU A 90 -13.11 -0.33 15.21
C LEU A 90 -13.50 -1.64 14.52
N SER A 91 -12.66 -2.15 13.61
CA SER A 91 -12.94 -3.36 12.85
C SER A 91 -13.00 -4.63 13.71
N GLY A 92 -12.60 -4.55 14.98
CA GLY A 92 -12.78 -5.62 15.95
C GLY A 92 -11.98 -6.85 15.58
N SER A 93 -12.69 -7.95 15.30
CA SER A 93 -12.11 -9.23 14.90
C SER A 93 -11.75 -9.32 13.42
N TYR A 94 -12.10 -8.32 12.59
CA TYR A 94 -11.73 -8.32 11.17
C TYR A 94 -10.21 -8.29 11.02
N ASP A 95 -9.69 -9.30 10.35
CA ASP A 95 -8.28 -9.67 10.28
C ASP A 95 -7.75 -9.65 8.83
N LEU A 96 -6.51 -10.08 8.62
CA LEU A 96 -5.88 -10.14 7.29
C LEU A 96 -6.58 -11.12 6.34
N GLU A 97 -7.14 -12.21 6.86
CA GLU A 97 -7.92 -13.19 6.09
C GLU A 97 -9.20 -12.57 5.54
N ASP A 98 -9.95 -11.90 6.40
CA ASP A 98 -11.15 -11.18 5.99
C ASP A 98 -10.82 -10.07 4.97
N ALA A 99 -9.69 -9.38 5.13
CA ALA A 99 -9.20 -8.37 4.20
C ALA A 99 -8.89 -8.95 2.82
N ALA A 100 -8.17 -10.08 2.78
CA ALA A 100 -7.82 -10.77 1.54
C ALA A 100 -9.07 -11.25 0.78
N LYS A 101 -10.01 -11.89 1.50
CA LYS A 101 -11.31 -12.32 0.93
C LYS A 101 -12.13 -11.16 0.39
N SER A 102 -12.16 -10.04 1.11
CA SER A 102 -12.83 -8.82 0.66
C SER A 102 -12.21 -8.29 -0.63
N LEU A 103 -10.89 -8.18 -0.70
CA LEU A 103 -10.19 -7.69 -1.89
C LEU A 103 -10.40 -8.64 -3.08
N LEU A 104 -10.28 -9.95 -2.87
CA LEU A 104 -10.50 -10.96 -3.90
C LEU A 104 -11.90 -10.82 -4.52
N THR A 105 -12.92 -10.73 -3.67
CA THR A 105 -14.33 -10.61 -4.09
C THR A 105 -14.56 -9.31 -4.87
N GLU A 106 -14.02 -8.20 -4.39
CA GLU A 106 -14.13 -6.89 -5.05
C GLU A 106 -13.49 -6.90 -6.44
N LEU A 107 -12.32 -7.51 -6.59
CA LEU A 107 -11.61 -7.61 -7.87
C LEU A 107 -12.23 -8.66 -8.82
N ALA A 108 -12.91 -9.67 -8.27
CA ALA A 108 -13.65 -10.66 -9.04
C ALA A 108 -14.99 -10.14 -9.58
N THR A 109 -15.56 -9.12 -8.93
CA THR A 109 -16.90 -8.61 -9.26
C THR A 109 -16.86 -7.81 -10.57
N PRO A 110 -17.52 -8.29 -11.65
CA PRO A 110 -17.58 -7.55 -12.90
C PRO A 110 -18.39 -6.26 -12.70
N GLN A 111 -17.79 -5.11 -12.99
CA GLN A 111 -18.52 -3.85 -13.05
C GLN A 111 -18.98 -3.66 -14.49
N LEU A 112 -20.26 -3.92 -14.76
CA LEU A 112 -20.83 -3.81 -16.11
C LEU A 112 -20.49 -2.46 -16.76
N PRO A 113 -20.15 -2.42 -18.06
CA PRO A 113 -20.17 -3.53 -19.04
C PRO A 113 -18.90 -4.40 -19.10
N HIS A 114 -18.08 -4.47 -18.05
CA HIS A 114 -16.69 -4.91 -18.16
C HIS A 114 -16.36 -6.26 -17.49
N ARG A 115 -15.25 -6.87 -17.94
CA ARG A 115 -14.64 -8.10 -17.41
C ARG A 115 -14.13 -7.91 -15.98
N SER A 116 -14.00 -9.00 -15.23
CA SER A 116 -13.34 -9.03 -13.93
C SER A 116 -11.89 -8.59 -14.05
N VAL A 117 -11.35 -8.00 -12.98
CA VAL A 117 -9.94 -7.56 -12.94
C VAL A 117 -9.00 -8.75 -13.10
N TRP A 118 -9.39 -9.92 -12.57
CA TRP A 118 -8.60 -11.16 -12.65
C TRP A 118 -8.52 -11.76 -14.07
N GLU A 119 -9.30 -11.25 -15.02
CA GLU A 119 -9.28 -11.70 -16.43
C GLU A 119 -8.26 -10.94 -17.28
N TYR A 120 -7.52 -9.98 -16.70
CA TYR A 120 -6.46 -9.27 -17.43
C TYR A 120 -5.20 -10.15 -17.54
N PRO A 121 -4.59 -10.26 -18.73
CA PRO A 121 -3.37 -11.05 -18.90
C PRO A 121 -2.14 -10.40 -18.24
N ASN A 122 -2.14 -9.07 -18.07
CA ASN A 122 -1.09 -8.35 -17.35
C ASN A 122 -1.70 -7.52 -16.21
N ILE A 123 -1.28 -7.81 -14.99
CA ILE A 123 -1.80 -7.18 -13.78
C ILE A 123 -0.64 -6.50 -13.05
N VAL A 124 -0.74 -5.20 -12.81
CA VAL A 124 0.18 -4.44 -11.98
C VAL A 124 -0.55 -4.03 -10.71
N MET A 125 -0.14 -4.56 -9.56
CA MET A 125 -0.71 -4.23 -8.27
C MET A 125 0.17 -3.21 -7.55
N VAL A 126 -0.42 -2.10 -7.12
CA VAL A 126 0.21 -1.07 -6.30
C VAL A 126 -0.36 -1.16 -4.89
N GLY A 127 0.43 -1.73 -3.98
CA GLY A 127 0.03 -1.96 -2.59
C GLY A 127 0.69 -0.97 -1.65
N HIS A 128 -0.10 -0.16 -0.93
CA HIS A 128 0.43 0.75 0.09
C HIS A 128 0.27 0.16 1.49
N SER A 129 1.32 0.22 2.31
CA SER A 129 1.27 -0.23 3.71
C SER A 129 0.72 -1.65 3.79
N MET A 130 -0.22 -1.90 4.70
CA MET A 130 -0.95 -3.16 4.85
C MET A 130 -1.63 -3.63 3.56
N GLY A 131 -1.99 -2.75 2.63
CA GLY A 131 -2.57 -3.16 1.33
C GLY A 131 -1.64 -4.06 0.53
N GLY A 132 -0.31 -3.88 0.67
CA GLY A 132 0.67 -4.80 0.10
C GLY A 132 0.65 -6.19 0.74
N ILE A 133 0.39 -6.29 2.05
CA ILE A 133 0.24 -7.57 2.77
C ILE A 133 -1.04 -8.28 2.31
N VAL A 134 -2.14 -7.54 2.19
CA VAL A 134 -3.42 -8.08 1.69
C VAL A 134 -3.27 -8.63 0.28
N ILE A 135 -2.57 -7.92 -0.63
CA ILE A 135 -2.25 -8.42 -1.97
C ILE A 135 -1.47 -9.74 -1.89
N ARG A 136 -0.42 -9.80 -1.06
CA ARG A 136 0.41 -11.02 -0.91
C ARG A 136 -0.45 -12.20 -0.48
N LYS A 137 -1.32 -12.00 0.51
CA LYS A 137 -2.23 -13.03 1.01
C LYS A 137 -3.20 -13.53 -0.06
N VAL A 138 -3.79 -12.63 -0.85
CA VAL A 138 -4.61 -13.00 -2.02
C VAL A 138 -3.81 -13.87 -3.00
N LEU A 139 -2.57 -13.49 -3.33
CA LEU A 139 -1.75 -14.26 -4.29
C LEU A 139 -1.29 -15.63 -3.75
N ILE A 140 -1.08 -15.75 -2.44
CA ILE A 140 -0.75 -17.03 -1.78
C ILE A 140 -1.95 -17.97 -1.83
N GLU A 141 -3.14 -17.46 -1.50
CA GLU A 141 -4.38 -18.26 -1.43
C GLU A 141 -4.95 -18.59 -2.82
N HIS A 142 -4.65 -17.75 -3.81
CA HIS A 142 -5.14 -17.86 -5.18
C HIS A 142 -3.99 -17.87 -6.21
N PRO A 143 -3.08 -18.87 -6.16
CA PRO A 143 -1.94 -18.96 -7.06
C PRO A 143 -2.36 -19.20 -8.53
N GLU A 144 -3.62 -19.54 -8.80
CA GLU A 144 -4.15 -19.59 -10.16
C GLU A 144 -4.17 -18.22 -10.87
N ILE A 145 -4.11 -17.12 -10.11
CA ILE A 145 -4.02 -15.76 -10.68
C ILE A 145 -2.68 -15.59 -11.40
N ILE A 146 -1.58 -15.98 -10.74
CA ILE A 146 -0.23 -15.88 -11.30
C ILE A 146 0.08 -16.95 -12.36
N SER A 147 -0.72 -18.02 -12.43
CA SER A 147 -0.59 -19.01 -13.51
C SER A 147 -1.27 -18.56 -14.81
N LYS A 148 -2.36 -17.80 -14.70
CA LYS A 148 -3.13 -17.26 -15.84
C LYS A 148 -2.63 -15.91 -16.32
N SER A 149 -2.07 -15.10 -15.44
CA SER A 149 -1.67 -13.73 -15.72
C SER A 149 -0.23 -13.45 -15.32
N THR A 150 0.40 -12.50 -16.00
CA THR A 150 1.65 -11.90 -15.54
C THR A 150 1.31 -10.89 -14.45
N VAL A 151 1.85 -11.06 -13.25
CA VAL A 151 1.58 -10.20 -12.10
C VAL A 151 2.85 -9.45 -11.71
N LYS A 152 2.71 -8.13 -11.53
CA LYS A 152 3.77 -7.22 -11.10
C LYS A 152 3.33 -6.51 -9.84
N LEU A 153 4.12 -6.52 -8.77
CA LEU A 153 3.81 -5.88 -7.50
C LEU A 153 4.72 -4.67 -7.23
N LEU A 154 4.15 -3.49 -7.12
CA LEU A 154 4.82 -2.31 -6.55
C LEU A 154 4.37 -2.13 -5.10
N SER A 155 5.23 -2.50 -4.15
CA SER A 155 4.98 -2.36 -2.72
C SER A 155 5.45 -0.98 -2.24
N LEU A 156 4.62 -0.24 -1.52
CA LEU A 156 4.92 1.10 -1.00
C LEU A 156 4.84 1.08 0.53
N SER A 157 6.00 1.14 1.20
CA SER A 157 6.13 1.08 2.67
C SER A 157 5.33 -0.09 3.27
N THR A 158 5.47 -1.30 2.74
CA THR A 158 4.75 -2.49 3.24
C THR A 158 5.60 -3.24 4.28
N PRO A 159 5.18 -3.32 5.56
CA PRO A 159 5.95 -3.99 6.61
C PRO A 159 5.79 -5.51 6.50
N ALA A 160 6.66 -6.17 5.73
CA ALA A 160 6.62 -7.62 5.50
C ALA A 160 6.76 -8.43 6.80
N THR A 161 7.55 -7.94 7.76
CA THR A 161 7.80 -8.61 9.05
C THR A 161 7.24 -7.82 10.24
N GLY A 162 6.25 -6.96 9.99
CA GLY A 162 5.57 -6.18 11.03
C GLY A 162 6.32 -4.91 11.45
N VAL A 163 5.76 -4.18 12.42
CA VAL A 163 6.30 -2.91 12.90
C VAL A 163 6.39 -2.92 14.43
N ASN A 164 7.59 -2.69 14.98
CA ASN A 164 7.84 -2.69 16.43
C ASN A 164 6.94 -1.72 17.21
N LEU A 165 6.60 -0.58 16.60
CA LEU A 165 5.71 0.42 17.19
C LEU A 165 4.37 -0.17 17.66
N ILE A 166 3.85 -1.19 16.97
CA ILE A 166 2.60 -1.85 17.32
C ILE A 166 2.65 -2.45 18.73
N ASN A 167 3.79 -3.03 19.12
CA ASN A 167 3.98 -3.57 20.48
C ASN A 167 3.82 -2.50 21.56
N HIS A 168 4.14 -1.24 21.26
CA HIS A 168 3.96 -0.12 22.18
C HIS A 168 2.52 0.38 22.16
N LEU A 169 1.90 0.49 20.99
CA LEU A 169 0.50 0.96 20.85
C LEU A 169 -0.48 0.01 21.56
N LEU A 170 -0.30 -1.30 21.43
CA LEU A 170 -1.19 -2.29 22.03
C LEU A 170 -1.14 -2.35 23.57
N LYS A 171 -0.09 -1.80 24.21
CA LYS A 171 -0.02 -1.67 25.67
C LYS A 171 -1.02 -0.65 26.22
N TRP A 172 -1.56 0.23 25.38
CA TRP A 172 -2.52 1.23 25.82
C TRP A 172 -3.91 0.62 26.02
N LYS A 173 -4.30 0.43 27.28
CA LYS A 173 -5.57 -0.19 27.70
C LYS A 173 -6.84 0.45 27.10
N TRP A 174 -6.76 1.68 26.61
CA TRP A 174 -7.90 2.40 26.02
C TRP A 174 -8.02 2.18 24.49
N LEU A 175 -7.02 1.56 23.86
CA LEU A 175 -7.05 1.21 22.46
C LEU A 175 -8.04 0.06 22.24
N PRO A 176 -9.07 0.22 21.39
CA PRO A 176 -9.95 -0.90 21.05
C PRO A 176 -9.15 -2.02 20.39
N ARG A 177 -9.51 -3.27 20.71
CA ARG A 177 -8.93 -4.43 20.02
C ARG A 177 -9.25 -4.35 18.53
N ASN A 178 -8.23 -4.54 17.72
CA ASN A 178 -8.28 -4.52 16.27
C ASN A 178 -7.35 -5.64 15.79
N ALA A 179 -7.89 -6.67 15.15
CA ALA A 179 -7.11 -7.86 14.76
C ALA A 179 -6.02 -7.50 13.75
N MET A 180 -6.35 -6.76 12.69
CA MET A 180 -5.34 -6.25 11.73
C MET A 180 -4.17 -5.50 12.39
N LEU A 181 -4.43 -4.65 13.38
CA LEU A 181 -3.34 -3.97 14.11
C LEU A 181 -2.49 -4.96 14.91
N GLN A 182 -3.08 -5.98 15.52
CA GLN A 182 -2.35 -7.03 16.23
C GLN A 182 -1.52 -7.89 15.27
N GLU A 183 -2.02 -8.12 14.06
CA GLU A 183 -1.31 -8.90 13.04
C GLU A 183 -0.06 -8.20 12.52
N LEU A 184 0.02 -6.87 12.62
CA LEU A 184 1.25 -6.12 12.32
C LEU A 184 2.34 -6.24 13.40
N GLN A 185 2.12 -6.99 14.47
CA GLN A 185 3.19 -7.26 15.43
C GLN A 185 4.28 -8.14 14.78
N PRO A 186 5.57 -7.83 14.96
CA PRO A 186 6.65 -8.64 14.36
C PRO A 186 6.67 -10.12 14.75
N THR A 187 6.07 -10.46 15.89
CA THR A 187 5.98 -11.84 16.40
C THR A 187 4.65 -12.51 16.04
N ASN A 188 3.82 -11.89 15.19
CA ASN A 188 2.53 -12.45 14.83
C ASN A 188 2.73 -13.64 13.85
N GLU A 189 2.08 -14.75 14.16
CA GLU A 189 2.21 -16.00 13.39
C GLU A 189 1.65 -15.88 11.97
N GLU A 190 0.48 -15.23 11.82
CA GLU A 190 -0.15 -15.03 10.51
C GLU A 190 0.74 -14.19 9.59
N LEU A 191 1.28 -13.07 10.07
CA LEU A 191 2.17 -12.24 9.27
C LEU A 191 3.48 -12.97 8.93
N THR A 192 4.02 -13.73 9.89
CA THR A 192 5.21 -14.56 9.65
C THR A 192 4.96 -15.61 8.57
N GLU A 193 3.77 -16.22 8.57
CA GLU A 193 3.38 -17.22 7.57
C GLU A 193 3.18 -16.59 6.20
N VAL A 194 2.47 -15.46 6.10
CA VAL A 194 2.34 -14.69 4.86
C VAL A 194 3.70 -14.32 4.30
N HIS A 195 4.65 -13.88 5.14
CA HIS A 195 5.99 -13.56 4.71
C HIS A 195 6.70 -14.75 4.07
N LYS A 196 6.68 -15.92 4.73
CA LYS A 196 7.32 -17.16 4.25
C LYS A 196 6.67 -17.68 2.97
N GLN A 197 5.34 -17.77 2.94
CA GLN A 197 4.61 -18.30 1.79
C GLN A 197 4.77 -17.40 0.57
N PHE A 198 4.77 -16.07 0.76
CA PHE A 198 5.01 -15.16 -0.37
C PHE A 198 6.43 -15.30 -0.91
N GLN A 199 7.42 -15.53 -0.05
CA GLN A 199 8.79 -15.79 -0.49
C GLN A 199 8.87 -17.05 -1.37
N ILE A 200 8.24 -18.15 -0.95
CA ILE A 200 8.14 -19.39 -1.75
C ILE A 200 7.46 -19.11 -3.10
N LEU A 201 6.39 -18.31 -3.10
CA LEU A 201 5.66 -17.94 -4.31
C LEU A 201 6.53 -17.17 -5.31
N VAL A 202 7.37 -16.26 -4.83
CA VAL A 202 8.27 -15.45 -5.66
C VAL A 202 9.49 -16.24 -6.15
N GLU A 203 10.02 -17.15 -5.33
CA GLU A 203 11.18 -17.97 -5.66
C GLU A 203 10.87 -19.06 -6.70
N ASN A 204 9.59 -19.38 -6.93
CA ASN A 204 9.19 -20.36 -7.92
C ASN A 204 9.30 -19.80 -9.36
N PRO A 205 10.23 -20.31 -10.20
CA PRO A 205 10.49 -19.76 -11.53
C PRO A 205 9.34 -20.02 -12.53
N ALA A 206 8.40 -20.92 -12.24
CA ALA A 206 7.22 -21.12 -13.07
C ALA A 206 6.19 -19.98 -12.91
N ASN A 207 6.27 -19.22 -11.82
CA ASN A 207 5.35 -18.13 -11.54
C ASN A 207 5.74 -16.88 -12.31
N LYS A 208 4.77 -16.26 -12.97
CA LYS A 208 4.95 -14.99 -13.69
C LYS A 208 4.77 -13.81 -12.73
N LEU A 209 5.51 -13.83 -11.63
CA LEU A 209 5.45 -12.83 -10.55
C LEU A 209 6.76 -12.05 -10.48
N SER A 210 6.68 -10.73 -10.51
CA SER A 210 7.83 -9.83 -10.30
C SER A 210 7.40 -8.57 -9.56
N GLY A 211 8.33 -7.71 -9.16
CA GLY A 211 7.95 -6.52 -8.41
C GLY A 211 9.10 -5.63 -8.01
N ILE A 212 8.75 -4.58 -7.27
CA ILE A 212 9.68 -3.62 -6.64
C ILE A 212 9.12 -3.30 -5.26
N GLU A 213 9.97 -3.33 -4.24
CA GLU A 213 9.63 -2.88 -2.90
C GLU A 213 10.24 -1.50 -2.65
N LEU A 214 9.37 -0.52 -2.38
CA LEU A 214 9.74 0.84 -2.03
C LEU A 214 9.49 1.09 -0.55
N TYR A 215 10.38 1.83 0.11
CA TYR A 215 10.20 2.26 1.49
C TYR A 215 10.46 3.75 1.66
N GLU A 216 9.89 4.33 2.72
CA GLU A 216 10.00 5.75 3.00
C GLU A 216 11.32 6.12 3.68
N SER A 217 11.81 7.32 3.39
CA SER A 217 13.03 7.86 4.01
C SER A 217 12.78 8.42 5.42
N HIS A 218 11.55 8.85 5.73
CA HIS A 218 11.26 9.58 6.96
C HIS A 218 9.99 9.09 7.66
N LEU A 219 9.98 9.12 9.00
CA LEU A 219 8.76 8.93 9.81
C LEU A 219 7.72 10.02 9.52
N VAL A 220 8.20 11.25 9.43
CA VAL A 220 7.43 12.43 9.03
C VAL A 220 8.31 13.23 8.09
N ALA A 221 7.80 13.51 6.90
CA ALA A 221 8.58 14.28 5.93
C ALA A 221 8.85 15.67 6.51
N PRO A 222 10.09 16.19 6.43
CA PRO A 222 10.40 17.52 6.91
C PRO A 222 9.67 18.55 6.04
N LYS A 223 8.48 18.98 6.50
CA LYS A 223 7.65 19.98 5.79
C LYS A 223 7.96 21.41 6.22
N HIS A 224 8.83 21.59 7.21
CA HIS A 224 9.15 22.90 7.79
C HIS A 224 10.66 23.01 8.08
N PRO A 225 11.31 24.14 7.77
CA PRO A 225 12.76 24.35 7.97
C PRO A 225 13.25 24.11 9.41
N SER A 226 12.38 24.26 10.41
CA SER A 226 12.73 23.97 11.80
C SER A 226 12.85 22.48 12.08
N LEU A 227 12.06 21.61 11.41
CA LEU A 227 12.17 20.16 11.55
C LEU A 227 13.41 19.63 10.82
N GLU A 228 13.78 20.22 9.67
CA GLU A 228 15.04 19.92 8.99
C GLU A 228 16.24 20.16 9.90
N LYS A 229 16.30 21.32 10.56
CA LYS A 229 17.37 21.65 11.51
C LYS A 229 17.43 20.70 12.70
N VAL A 230 16.27 20.29 13.22
CA VAL A 230 16.18 19.33 14.32
C VAL A 230 16.69 17.96 13.88
N TYR A 231 16.27 17.47 12.72
CA TYR A 231 16.71 16.19 12.15
C TYR A 231 18.20 16.17 11.81
N ALA A 232 18.74 17.28 11.31
CA ALA A 232 20.18 17.45 11.09
C ALA A 232 21.00 17.41 12.39
N THR A 233 20.39 17.79 13.53
CA THR A 233 21.10 17.90 14.81
C THR A 233 20.97 16.64 15.68
N LEU A 234 19.77 16.05 15.75
CA LEU A 234 19.47 14.94 16.67
C LEU A 234 19.44 13.56 16.02
N GLY A 235 19.66 13.51 14.70
CA GLY A 235 19.40 12.31 13.91
C GLY A 235 17.92 12.18 13.56
N GLN A 236 17.65 11.49 12.46
CA GLN A 236 16.28 11.23 12.02
C GLN A 236 15.67 10.07 12.81
N PRO A 237 14.42 10.18 13.28
CA PRO A 237 13.71 9.02 13.79
C PRO A 237 13.50 8.01 12.66
N GLU A 238 13.57 6.72 12.99
CA GLU A 238 13.31 5.66 12.01
C GLU A 238 11.94 5.85 11.35
N PRO A 239 11.82 5.61 10.03
CA PRO A 239 10.54 5.63 9.34
C PRO A 239 9.54 4.66 9.98
N LEU A 240 8.25 4.85 9.72
CA LEU A 240 7.21 3.98 10.29
C LEU A 240 7.41 2.54 9.83
N VAL A 241 7.84 2.38 8.58
CA VAL A 241 8.21 1.09 8.00
C VAL A 241 9.69 1.10 7.61
N PRO A 242 10.60 0.72 8.53
CA PRO A 242 12.03 0.71 8.26
C PRO A 242 12.43 -0.38 7.28
N VAL A 243 13.57 -0.19 6.62
CA VAL A 243 14.13 -1.14 5.65
C VAL A 243 14.29 -2.55 6.22
N SER A 244 14.55 -2.67 7.53
CA SER A 244 14.65 -3.95 8.25
C SER A 244 13.34 -4.75 8.28
N THR A 245 12.21 -4.13 7.94
CA THR A 245 10.89 -4.78 7.90
C THR A 245 10.44 -5.13 6.49
N GLN A 246 11.28 -4.85 5.47
CA GLN A 246 11.00 -5.19 4.08
C GLN A 246 11.28 -6.67 3.80
N GLY A 247 10.57 -7.24 2.82
CA GLY A 247 10.74 -8.65 2.47
C GLY A 247 11.97 -8.93 1.62
N ASN A 248 12.42 -7.93 0.83
CA ASN A 248 13.42 -8.07 -0.23
C ASN A 248 13.07 -9.17 -1.24
N TYR A 249 11.78 -9.37 -1.52
CA TYR A 249 11.28 -10.47 -2.35
C TYR A 249 11.79 -10.38 -3.80
N PHE A 250 11.92 -9.15 -4.31
CA PHE A 250 12.29 -8.88 -5.70
C PHE A 250 13.69 -8.26 -5.81
N GLY A 251 14.54 -8.51 -4.82
CA GLY A 251 15.82 -7.82 -4.63
C GLY A 251 15.76 -6.77 -3.53
N PRO A 252 16.83 -5.98 -3.34
CA PRO A 252 16.91 -4.99 -2.29
C PRO A 252 15.78 -3.95 -2.39
N ALA A 253 15.09 -3.69 -1.28
CA ALA A 253 14.12 -2.61 -1.22
C ALA A 253 14.77 -1.24 -1.51
N VAL A 254 14.05 -0.37 -2.20
CA VAL A 254 14.54 0.93 -2.67
C VAL A 254 13.93 2.05 -1.84
N GLU A 255 14.79 2.93 -1.33
CA GLU A 255 14.35 4.12 -0.59
C GLU A 255 13.73 5.14 -1.53
N VAL A 256 12.59 5.71 -1.15
CA VAL A 256 12.04 6.91 -1.80
C VAL A 256 12.46 8.13 -1.00
N LEU A 257 13.41 8.88 -1.55
CA LEU A 257 13.91 10.11 -0.94
C LEU A 257 12.79 11.13 -0.70
N ASP A 258 12.92 11.90 0.38
CA ASP A 258 12.01 12.97 0.81
C ASP A 258 10.54 12.53 0.95
N SER A 259 10.33 11.28 1.34
CA SER A 259 9.01 10.69 1.53
C SER A 259 8.74 10.29 2.98
N ASP A 260 7.46 10.35 3.36
CA ASP A 260 6.90 9.73 4.55
C ASP A 260 5.84 8.69 4.16
N HIS A 261 5.32 7.98 5.15
CA HIS A 261 4.31 6.93 4.95
C HIS A 261 3.05 7.37 4.21
N ARG A 262 2.74 8.68 4.17
CA ARG A 262 1.67 9.20 3.31
C ARG A 262 2.17 9.63 1.96
N SER A 263 3.28 10.36 1.87
CA SER A 263 3.71 10.95 0.60
C SER A 263 4.25 9.92 -0.37
N ILE A 264 4.76 8.77 0.09
CA ILE A 264 5.25 7.70 -0.79
C ILE A 264 4.18 7.19 -1.77
N SER A 265 2.91 7.18 -1.37
CA SER A 265 1.76 6.78 -2.19
C SER A 265 1.05 7.93 -2.90
N ARG A 266 1.59 9.16 -2.81
CA ARG A 266 0.94 10.38 -3.32
C ARG A 266 1.90 11.22 -4.15
N PRO A 267 2.34 10.71 -5.32
CA PRO A 267 3.21 11.47 -6.21
C PRO A 267 2.56 12.80 -6.62
N THR A 268 3.40 13.79 -6.83
CA THR A 268 2.98 15.17 -7.12
C THR A 268 3.11 15.52 -8.60
N SER A 269 3.81 14.69 -9.38
CA SER A 269 4.04 14.86 -10.81
C SER A 269 4.42 13.51 -11.45
N SER A 270 4.51 13.48 -12.79
CA SER A 270 5.11 12.35 -13.53
C SER A 270 6.56 12.11 -13.12
N GLU A 271 7.30 13.14 -12.71
CA GLU A 271 8.71 13.02 -12.32
C GLU A 271 8.91 12.47 -10.90
N SER A 272 7.82 12.27 -10.14
CA SER A 272 7.93 11.70 -8.79
C SER A 272 8.48 10.27 -8.86
N ALA A 273 9.47 9.95 -8.01
CA ALA A 273 10.19 8.67 -8.03
C ALA A 273 9.26 7.45 -8.01
N THR A 274 8.22 7.45 -7.16
CA THR A 274 7.23 6.35 -7.11
C THR A 274 6.54 6.13 -8.46
N HIS A 275 6.19 7.20 -9.18
CA HIS A 275 5.57 7.07 -10.50
C HIS A 275 6.57 6.56 -11.54
N GLN A 276 7.82 6.99 -11.46
CA GLN A 276 8.89 6.47 -12.33
C GLN A 276 9.16 4.99 -12.09
N PHE A 277 9.13 4.50 -10.84
CA PHE A 277 9.20 3.06 -10.53
C PHE A 277 7.98 2.29 -11.03
N LEU A 278 6.78 2.88 -10.97
CA LEU A 278 5.59 2.27 -11.61
C LEU A 278 5.81 2.08 -13.11
N LYS A 279 6.29 3.10 -13.82
CA LYS A 279 6.62 3.01 -15.25
C LYS A 279 7.70 1.96 -15.50
N SER A 280 8.77 1.99 -14.72
CA SER A 280 9.88 1.04 -14.84
C SER A 280 9.38 -0.41 -14.72
N LEU A 281 8.48 -0.67 -13.78
CA LEU A 281 7.83 -1.96 -13.58
C LEU A 281 6.92 -2.34 -14.77
N VAL A 282 6.09 -1.42 -15.25
CA VAL A 282 5.20 -1.65 -16.41
C VAL A 282 6.02 -2.02 -17.66
N PHE A 283 7.10 -1.28 -17.97
CA PHE A 283 7.90 -1.47 -19.18
C PHE A 283 9.07 -2.44 -19.07
N GLY A 284 9.41 -2.91 -17.86
CA GLY A 284 10.62 -3.71 -17.63
C GLY A 284 11.90 -2.90 -17.87
N LYS A 285 11.87 -1.58 -17.65
CA LYS A 285 13.04 -0.70 -17.71
C LYS A 285 13.62 -0.53 -16.31
N THR A 286 14.94 -0.35 -16.21
CA THR A 286 15.59 0.02 -14.94
C THR A 286 15.46 1.52 -14.72
N TYR A 287 14.91 1.92 -13.57
CA TYR A 287 14.91 3.31 -13.12
C TYR A 287 15.89 3.46 -11.95
N HIS A 288 16.75 4.48 -12.02
CA HIS A 288 17.64 4.88 -10.94
C HIS A 288 17.22 6.27 -10.46
N GLN A 289 16.86 6.37 -9.19
CA GLN A 289 16.59 7.67 -8.59
C GLN A 289 17.88 8.49 -8.52
N THR A 290 17.82 9.75 -8.94
CA THR A 290 18.91 10.71 -8.80
C THR A 290 18.57 11.70 -7.69
N ARG A 291 19.54 12.00 -6.81
CA ARG A 291 19.44 13.18 -5.94
C ARG A 291 19.67 14.40 -6.81
N THR A 292 18.66 15.25 -6.95
CA THR A 292 18.91 16.62 -7.40
C THR A 292 19.55 17.32 -6.20
N LEU A 293 20.82 17.73 -6.35
CA LEU A 293 21.55 18.52 -5.34
C LEU A 293 20.92 19.90 -5.15
#